data_AF-A0A7J8LAC3-F1
#
_entry.id   AF-A0A7J8LAC3-F1
#
_cell.length_a   1.000
_cell.length_b   1.000
_cell.length_c   1.000
_cell.angle_alpha   90.00
_cell.angle_beta   90.00
_cell.angle_gamma   90.00
#
_symmetry.space_group_name_H-M   'P 1'
#
loop_
_entity.id
_entity.type
_entity.pdbx_description
1 polymer ?
#
loop_
_entity_poly.entity_id
_entity_poly.type
_entity_poly.pdbx_seq_one_letter_code
_entity_poly.pdbx_strand_id
1 'polypeptide(L)'
;MAMNLDQVNASLIAARVRLRNAREEREHFDDASNQILLQLTSKEEEISRSIASCRVEADVVNAWIHFLEDTWFLQTTFHEQKEKQVNGELERYGEYFVNLVTHLLSAYKEQLRPSLSRIRQLVESLSSSERSGETAKDESQKAPNQRRNIEEEYLNLESKFVSTFSVVGSMKTQIYSPNEGTYRKKDEKLKELFDDLESIREEFESMERPILELENPILNSHSPSTPKSQKSPWSRLKSSLNKKDQKKLKFELEQDEDEESLDYETDEIVEWEYDAFEKDLKPTN
;
A
#
# COMPACT_ATOMS: atom_id res chain seq x y z
N MET A 1 -0.41 -9.46 122.57
CA MET A 1 -1.27 -10.31 121.73
C MET A 1 -0.35 -11.25 120.97
N ALA A 2 -0.07 -12.43 121.53
CA ALA A 2 0.86 -13.39 120.94
C ALA A 2 0.12 -14.23 119.89
N MET A 3 0.58 -14.24 118.65
CA MET A 3 0.08 -15.16 117.63
C MET A 3 0.35 -16.60 118.08
N ASN A 4 -0.63 -17.48 117.89
CA ASN A 4 -0.46 -18.92 118.10
C ASN A 4 0.46 -19.50 117.01
N LEU A 5 1.36 -20.41 117.38
CA LEU A 5 2.39 -21.02 116.53
C LEU A 5 1.80 -21.65 115.26
N ASP A 6 0.60 -22.25 115.37
CA ASP A 6 -0.10 -22.89 114.25
C ASP A 6 -0.49 -21.88 113.15
N GLN A 7 -0.89 -20.66 113.54
CA GLN A 7 -1.26 -19.60 112.60
C GLN A 7 -0.03 -19.06 111.85
N VAL A 8 1.11 -18.98 112.53
CA VAL A 8 2.40 -18.58 111.93
C VAL A 8 2.86 -19.65 110.93
N ASN A 9 2.75 -20.93 111.30
CA ASN A 9 3.13 -22.04 110.42
C ASN A 9 2.26 -22.11 109.16
N ALA A 10 0.93 -21.97 109.29
CA ALA A 10 0.02 -21.91 108.16
C ALA A 10 0.32 -20.73 107.22
N SER A 11 0.62 -19.56 107.80
CA SER A 11 0.99 -18.36 107.02
C SER A 11 2.32 -18.55 106.28
N LEU A 12 3.30 -19.19 106.92
CA LEU A 12 4.61 -19.50 106.32
C LEU A 12 4.46 -20.49 105.15
N ILE A 13 3.63 -21.53 105.30
CA ILE A 13 3.35 -22.48 104.23
C ILE A 13 2.68 -21.78 103.04
N ALA A 14 1.66 -20.95 103.29
CA ALA A 14 0.99 -20.19 102.24
C ALA A 14 1.94 -19.20 101.54
N ALA A 15 2.83 -18.53 102.29
CA ALA A 15 3.85 -17.66 101.72
C ALA A 15 4.86 -18.42 100.84
N ARG A 16 5.28 -19.63 101.25
CA ARG A 16 6.15 -20.49 100.44
C ARG A 16 5.51 -20.93 99.14
N VAL A 17 4.22 -21.30 99.16
CA VAL A 17 3.47 -21.66 97.94
C VAL A 17 3.35 -20.46 97.01
N ARG A 18 2.99 -19.27 97.53
CA ARG A 18 2.93 -18.05 96.71
C ARG A 18 4.27 -17.67 96.09
N LEU A 19 5.36 -17.78 96.85
CA LEU A 19 6.70 -17.52 96.34
C LEU A 19 7.07 -18.49 95.22
N ARG A 20 6.72 -19.77 95.36
CA ARG A 20 6.93 -20.78 94.33
C ARG A 20 6.13 -20.46 93.07
N ASN A 21 4.83 -20.19 93.19
CA ASN A 21 3.98 -19.86 92.05
C ASN A 21 4.48 -18.60 91.33
N ALA A 22 4.82 -17.53 92.07
CA ALA A 22 5.34 -16.31 91.46
C ALA A 22 6.69 -16.52 90.73
N ARG A 23 7.49 -17.50 91.17
CA ARG A 23 8.71 -17.89 90.46
C ARG A 23 8.41 -18.66 89.18
N GLU A 24 7.50 -19.63 89.24
CA GLU A 24 7.06 -20.42 88.07
C GLU A 24 6.37 -19.51 87.02
N GLU A 25 5.49 -18.59 87.45
CA GLU A 25 4.87 -17.60 86.57
C GLU A 25 5.89 -16.67 85.91
N ARG A 26 6.92 -16.26 86.64
CA ARG A 26 8.02 -15.47 86.05
C ARG A 26 8.79 -16.27 85.01
N GLU A 27 9.12 -17.52 85.29
CA GLU A 27 9.82 -18.40 84.35
C GLU A 27 8.98 -18.62 83.07
N HIS A 28 7.66 -18.81 83.20
CA HIS A 28 6.74 -18.88 82.06
C HIS A 28 6.64 -17.57 81.28
N PHE A 29 6.61 -16.43 81.96
CA PHE A 29 6.60 -15.12 81.32
C PHE A 29 7.89 -14.87 80.54
N ASP A 30 9.04 -15.21 81.12
CA ASP A 30 10.34 -15.05 80.48
C ASP A 30 10.43 -15.94 79.22
N ASP A 31 9.94 -17.18 79.27
CA ASP A 31 9.89 -18.09 78.12
C ASP A 31 8.96 -17.58 77.00
N ALA A 32 7.74 -17.15 77.36
CA ALA A 32 6.80 -16.57 76.39
C ALA A 32 7.35 -15.28 75.76
N SER A 33 8.00 -14.42 76.55
CA SER A 33 8.63 -13.20 76.08
C SER A 33 9.77 -13.52 75.10
N ASN A 34 10.61 -14.50 75.41
CA ASN A 34 11.67 -14.94 74.51
C ASN A 34 11.11 -15.52 73.20
N GLN A 35 10.01 -16.29 73.26
CA GLN A 35 9.34 -16.81 72.08
C GLN A 35 8.80 -15.70 71.17
N ILE A 36 8.19 -14.66 71.76
CA ILE A 36 7.71 -13.48 71.02
C ILE A 36 8.88 -12.77 70.35
N LEU A 37 9.98 -12.53 71.07
CA LEU A 37 11.16 -11.88 70.51
C LEU A 37 11.70 -12.66 69.31
N LEU A 38 11.83 -13.98 69.44
CA LEU A 38 12.30 -14.84 68.34
C LEU A 38 11.41 -14.72 67.10
N GLN A 39 10.07 -14.73 67.28
CA GLN A 39 9.13 -14.56 66.18
C GLN A 39 9.22 -13.18 65.53
N LEU A 40 9.36 -12.12 66.32
CA LEU A 40 9.51 -10.76 65.81
C LEU A 40 10.79 -10.62 65.00
N THR A 41 11.92 -11.16 65.48
CA THR A 41 13.19 -11.12 64.73
C THR A 41 13.10 -11.90 63.44
N SER A 42 12.48 -13.09 63.45
CA SER A 42 12.26 -13.88 62.24
C SER A 42 11.40 -13.14 61.21
N LYS A 43 10.35 -12.44 61.65
CA LYS A 43 9.50 -11.61 60.78
C LYS A 43 10.21 -10.37 60.27
N GLU A 44 11.02 -9.72 61.09
CA GLU A 44 11.86 -8.58 60.68
C GLU A 44 12.85 -8.97 59.57
N GLU A 45 13.50 -10.13 59.69
CA GLU A 45 14.39 -10.67 58.66
C GLU A 45 13.65 -11.05 57.37
N GLU A 46 12.45 -11.61 57.47
CA GLU A 46 11.58 -11.91 56.33
C GLU A 46 11.18 -10.64 55.57
N ILE A 47 10.72 -9.61 56.29
CA ILE A 47 10.37 -8.30 55.71
C ILE A 47 11.59 -7.66 55.06
N SER A 48 12.75 -7.70 55.72
CA SER A 48 13.99 -7.14 55.17
C SER A 48 14.39 -7.84 53.86
N ARG A 49 14.26 -9.17 53.78
CA ARG A 49 14.49 -9.92 52.54
C ARG A 49 13.47 -9.57 51.45
N SER A 50 12.19 -9.44 51.80
CA SER A 50 11.14 -9.05 50.85
C SER A 50 11.40 -7.65 50.27
N ILE A 51 11.76 -6.67 51.11
CA ILE A 51 12.11 -5.32 50.65
C ILE A 51 13.31 -5.35 49.71
N ALA A 52 14.33 -6.15 50.01
CA ALA A 52 15.48 -6.31 49.13
C ALA A 52 15.10 -6.92 47.77
N SER A 53 14.23 -7.95 47.75
CA SER A 53 13.71 -8.55 46.51
C SER A 53 12.94 -7.53 45.68
N CYS A 54 12.00 -6.79 46.29
CA CYS A 54 11.20 -5.80 45.58
C CYS A 54 12.05 -4.68 44.96
N ARG A 55 13.20 -4.33 45.56
CA ARG A 55 14.13 -3.36 44.96
C ARG A 55 14.78 -3.89 43.69
N VAL A 56 15.24 -5.14 43.72
CA VAL A 56 15.82 -5.80 42.53
C VAL A 56 14.76 -5.95 41.44
N GLU A 57 13.54 -6.34 41.80
CA GLU A 57 12.42 -6.42 40.86
C GLU A 57 12.10 -5.05 40.24
N ALA A 58 12.13 -3.97 41.04
CA ALA A 58 11.94 -2.61 40.54
C ALA A 58 13.04 -2.22 39.52
N ASP A 59 14.30 -2.57 39.79
CA ASP A 59 15.40 -2.31 38.86
C ASP A 59 15.20 -3.06 37.53
N VAL A 60 14.73 -4.32 37.58
CA VAL A 60 14.41 -5.13 36.40
C VAL A 60 13.25 -4.51 35.61
N VAL A 61 12.16 -4.12 36.28
CA VAL A 61 11.03 -3.43 35.64
C VAL A 61 11.48 -2.14 34.97
N ASN A 62 12.32 -1.36 35.64
CA ASN A 62 12.83 -0.11 35.08
C ASN A 62 13.71 -0.36 33.84
N ALA A 63 14.53 -1.42 33.84
CA ALA A 63 15.30 -1.83 32.67
C ALA A 63 14.38 -2.22 31.49
N TRP A 64 13.29 -2.94 31.76
CA TRP A 64 12.29 -3.28 30.73
C TRP A 64 11.56 -2.06 30.19
N ILE A 65 11.19 -1.10 31.05
CA ILE A 65 10.58 0.17 30.63
C ILE A 65 11.51 0.89 29.66
N HIS A 66 12.78 1.09 30.03
CA HIS A 66 13.75 1.75 29.15
C HIS A 66 13.97 1.01 27.83
N PHE A 67 14.07 -0.33 27.88
CA PHE A 67 14.19 -1.14 26.66
C PHE A 67 12.99 -0.94 25.73
N LEU A 68 11.77 -0.94 26.27
CA LEU A 68 10.56 -0.74 25.47
C LEU A 68 10.45 0.68 24.92
N GLU A 69 10.81 1.70 25.71
CA GLU A 69 10.87 3.10 25.27
C GLU A 69 11.88 3.30 24.13
N ASP A 70 13.09 2.77 24.29
CA ASP A 70 14.15 2.85 23.27
C ASP A 70 13.75 2.10 21.99
N THR A 71 13.16 0.91 22.14
CA THR A 71 12.69 0.09 21.02
C THR A 71 11.55 0.80 20.27
N TRP A 72 10.60 1.38 21.00
CA TRP A 72 9.51 2.15 20.42
C TRP A 72 10.02 3.37 19.64
N PHE A 73 10.97 4.10 20.22
CA PHE A 73 11.61 5.24 19.57
C PHE A 73 12.35 4.82 18.29
N LEU A 74 13.12 3.73 18.35
CA LEU A 74 13.83 3.18 17.19
C LEU A 74 12.88 2.75 16.08
N GLN A 75 11.80 2.04 16.42
CA GLN A 75 10.80 1.58 15.45
C GLN A 75 10.10 2.77 14.79
N THR A 76 9.71 3.77 15.58
CA THR A 76 9.00 4.95 15.08
C THR A 76 9.89 5.76 14.13
N THR A 77 11.14 6.03 14.54
CA THR A 77 12.10 6.77 13.72
C THR A 77 12.48 6.03 12.44
N PHE A 78 12.67 4.71 12.52
CA PHE A 78 12.93 3.87 11.34
C PHE A 78 11.74 3.89 10.38
N HIS A 79 10.51 3.77 10.88
CA HIS A 79 9.31 3.82 10.07
C HIS A 79 9.16 5.18 9.37
N GLU A 80 9.33 6.27 10.10
CA GLU A 80 9.26 7.63 9.56
C GLU A 80 10.34 7.86 8.49
N GLN A 81 11.57 7.38 8.71
CA GLN A 81 12.65 7.48 7.74
C GLN A 81 12.34 6.68 6.47
N LYS A 82 11.85 5.45 6.61
CA LYS A 82 11.46 4.60 5.48
C LYS A 82 10.33 5.22 4.69
N GLU A 83 9.32 5.77 5.35
CA GLU A 83 8.21 6.48 4.70
C GLU A 83 8.72 7.69 3.91
N LYS A 84 9.56 8.54 4.53
CA LYS A 84 10.18 9.69 3.85
C LYS A 84 10.99 9.27 2.62
N GLN A 85 11.77 8.18 2.74
CA GLN A 85 12.55 7.65 1.63
C GLN A 85 11.65 7.18 0.48
N VAL A 86 10.64 6.34 0.78
CA VAL A 86 9.70 5.81 -0.22
C VAL A 86 8.95 6.96 -0.90
N ASN A 87 8.47 7.93 -0.13
CA ASN A 87 7.77 9.09 -0.65
C ASN A 87 8.68 9.93 -1.57
N GLY A 88 9.93 10.16 -1.18
CA GLY A 88 10.90 10.91 -1.98
C GLY A 88 11.36 10.18 -3.25
N GLU A 89 11.45 8.85 -3.23
CA GLU A 89 11.66 8.04 -4.45
C GLU A 89 10.43 8.09 -5.36
N LEU A 90 9.23 7.95 -4.81
CA LEU A 90 7.98 7.98 -5.57
C LEU A 90 7.75 9.34 -6.26
N GLU A 91 8.10 10.44 -5.59
CA GLU A 91 8.08 11.79 -6.20
C GLU A 91 9.09 11.90 -7.35
N ARG A 92 10.32 11.40 -7.18
CA ARG A 92 11.33 11.38 -8.26
C ARG A 92 10.89 10.54 -9.45
N TYR A 93 10.31 9.36 -9.23
CA TYR A 93 9.74 8.55 -10.32
C TYR A 93 8.55 9.25 -10.98
N GLY A 94 7.73 9.96 -10.21
CA GLY A 94 6.66 10.81 -10.73
C GLY A 94 7.19 11.87 -11.69
N GLU A 95 8.27 12.55 -11.33
CA GLU A 95 8.93 13.55 -12.19
C GLU A 95 9.54 12.94 -13.45
N TYR A 96 10.27 11.83 -13.35
CA TYR A 96 10.81 11.13 -14.52
C TYR A 96 9.72 10.67 -15.49
N PHE A 97 8.61 10.15 -14.95
CA PHE A 97 7.47 9.74 -15.76
C PHE A 97 6.84 10.91 -16.51
N VAL A 98 6.59 12.03 -15.84
CA VAL A 98 6.03 13.24 -16.47
C VAL A 98 6.98 13.76 -17.56
N ASN A 99 8.28 13.78 -17.31
CA ASN A 99 9.28 14.19 -18.30
C ASN A 99 9.27 13.26 -19.52
N LEU A 100 9.23 11.94 -19.30
CA LEU A 100 9.17 10.96 -20.38
C LEU A 100 7.90 11.12 -21.24
N VAL A 101 6.74 11.26 -20.61
CA VAL A 101 5.47 11.47 -21.33
C VAL A 101 5.52 12.79 -22.10
N THR A 102 6.05 13.86 -21.50
CA THR A 102 6.20 15.17 -22.14
C THR A 102 7.06 15.07 -23.41
N HIS A 103 8.20 14.39 -23.34
CA HIS A 103 9.06 14.15 -24.50
C HIS A 103 8.36 13.32 -25.58
N LEU A 104 7.65 12.26 -25.19
CA LEU A 104 6.95 11.39 -26.13
C LEU A 104 5.79 12.11 -26.84
N LEU A 105 4.96 12.84 -26.09
CA LEU A 105 3.87 13.63 -26.66
C LEU A 105 4.39 14.73 -27.59
N SER A 106 5.49 15.39 -27.21
CA SER A 106 6.15 16.37 -28.07
C SER A 106 6.62 15.71 -29.38
N ALA A 107 7.26 14.54 -29.31
CA ALA A 107 7.69 13.80 -30.49
C ALA A 107 6.50 13.39 -31.38
N TYR A 108 5.38 12.94 -30.80
CA TYR A 108 4.17 12.66 -31.56
C TYR A 108 3.59 13.91 -32.21
N LYS A 109 3.50 15.04 -31.51
CA LYS A 109 3.04 16.32 -32.08
C LYS A 109 3.87 16.70 -33.31
N GLU A 110 5.21 16.67 -33.18
CA GLU A 110 6.14 17.00 -34.27
C GLU A 110 6.07 16.01 -35.45
N GLN A 111 5.77 14.73 -35.18
CA GLN A 111 5.66 13.72 -36.24
C GLN A 111 4.29 13.72 -36.93
N LEU A 112 3.21 13.95 -36.18
CA LEU A 112 1.85 13.91 -36.68
C LEU A 112 1.52 15.14 -37.52
N ARG A 113 2.07 16.32 -37.20
CA ARG A 113 1.83 17.55 -37.98
C ARG A 113 2.22 17.40 -39.47
N PRO A 114 3.44 16.98 -39.85
CA PRO A 114 3.78 16.72 -41.26
C PRO A 114 2.96 15.58 -41.87
N SER A 115 2.70 14.53 -41.07
CA SER A 115 1.88 13.39 -41.52
C SER A 115 0.45 13.83 -41.86
N LEU A 116 -0.11 14.78 -41.12
CA LEU A 116 -1.43 15.37 -41.35
C LEU A 116 -1.45 16.15 -42.67
N SER A 117 -0.42 16.96 -42.91
CA SER A 117 -0.24 17.66 -44.19
C SER A 117 -0.12 16.69 -45.35
N ARG A 118 0.58 15.56 -45.16
CA ARG A 118 0.69 14.51 -46.18
C ARG A 118 -0.64 13.83 -46.45
N ILE A 119 -1.43 13.51 -45.43
CA ILE A 119 -2.77 12.95 -45.60
C ILE A 119 -3.67 13.89 -46.39
N ARG A 120 -3.65 15.20 -46.11
CA ARG A 120 -4.40 16.19 -46.91
C ARG A 120 -4.04 16.11 -48.40
N GLN A 121 -2.75 16.08 -48.71
CA GLN A 121 -2.28 15.93 -50.09
C GLN A 121 -2.72 14.61 -50.73
N LEU A 122 -2.66 13.49 -49.99
CA LEU A 122 -3.09 12.18 -50.48
C LEU A 122 -4.60 12.18 -50.77
N VAL A 123 -5.43 12.73 -49.88
CA VAL A 123 -6.89 12.87 -50.05
C VAL A 123 -7.22 13.70 -51.30
N GLU A 124 -6.55 14.85 -51.49
CA GLU A 124 -6.71 15.69 -52.69
C GLU A 124 -6.27 14.97 -53.97
N SER A 125 -5.19 14.17 -53.91
CA SER A 125 -4.71 13.41 -55.07
C SER A 125 -5.64 12.25 -55.46
N LEU A 126 -6.22 11.55 -54.48
CA LEU A 126 -7.17 10.46 -54.70
C LEU A 126 -8.48 10.97 -55.30
N SER A 127 -9.00 12.09 -54.79
CA SER A 127 -10.20 12.75 -55.34
C SER A 127 -9.97 13.34 -56.74
N SER A 128 -8.76 13.87 -57.02
CA SER A 128 -8.40 14.35 -58.36
C SER A 128 -8.25 13.20 -59.36
N SER A 129 -7.71 12.05 -58.94
CA SER A 129 -7.63 10.83 -59.76
C SER A 129 -9.00 10.27 -60.13
N GLU A 130 -9.99 10.39 -59.24
CA GLU A 130 -11.37 9.96 -59.49
C GLU A 130 -12.07 10.86 -60.52
N ARG A 131 -11.81 12.18 -60.46
CA ARG A 131 -12.38 13.17 -61.39
C ARG A 131 -11.75 13.18 -62.79
N SER A 132 -10.52 12.69 -62.91
CA SER A 132 -9.77 12.66 -64.18
C SER A 132 -10.08 11.43 -65.05
N GLY A 133 -10.90 10.49 -64.58
CA GLY A 133 -11.23 9.24 -65.29
C GLY A 133 -12.05 9.41 -66.59
N GLU A 134 -12.45 10.63 -66.97
CA GLU A 134 -13.35 10.86 -68.10
C GLU A 134 -12.70 11.32 -69.40
N THR A 135 -11.39 11.59 -69.47
CA THR A 135 -10.75 11.93 -70.77
C THR A 135 -9.38 11.30 -70.95
N ALA A 136 -9.21 10.75 -72.17
CA ALA A 136 -8.01 10.17 -72.77
C ALA A 136 -7.65 8.72 -72.37
N LYS A 137 -8.14 7.78 -73.19
CA LYS A 137 -7.49 6.50 -73.47
C LYS A 137 -6.15 6.78 -74.16
N ASP A 138 -5.05 6.82 -73.43
CA ASP A 138 -3.77 6.21 -73.85
C ASP A 138 -2.77 6.21 -72.67
N GLU A 139 -1.79 5.31 -72.71
CA GLU A 139 -0.67 5.14 -71.75
C GLU A 139 -0.89 4.19 -70.55
N SER A 140 -0.86 2.90 -70.88
CA SER A 140 0.16 1.94 -70.38
C SER A 140 0.40 1.83 -68.86
N GLN A 141 -0.23 0.85 -68.19
CA GLN A 141 0.15 0.15 -66.92
C GLN A 141 0.69 0.93 -65.68
N LYS A 142 0.91 2.24 -65.75
CA LYS A 142 1.57 3.08 -64.74
C LYS A 142 0.56 3.72 -63.80
N ALA A 143 -0.60 4.09 -64.32
CA ALA A 143 -1.72 4.67 -63.57
C ALA A 143 -2.28 3.77 -62.43
N PRO A 144 -2.55 2.45 -62.62
CA PRO A 144 -3.09 1.62 -61.54
C PRO A 144 -2.07 1.36 -60.43
N ASN A 145 -0.78 1.25 -60.77
CA ASN A 145 0.29 1.09 -59.79
C ASN A 145 0.49 2.37 -58.98
N GLN A 146 0.30 3.54 -59.59
CA GLN A 146 0.38 4.83 -58.89
C GLN A 146 -0.77 5.03 -57.90
N ARG A 147 -2.02 4.71 -58.30
CA ARG A 147 -3.17 4.78 -57.39
C ARG A 147 -3.01 3.82 -56.21
N ARG A 148 -2.61 2.58 -56.46
CA ARG A 148 -2.36 1.57 -55.41
C ARG A 148 -1.32 2.06 -54.38
N ASN A 149 -0.23 2.68 -54.83
CA ASN A 149 0.80 3.21 -53.93
C ASN A 149 0.29 4.35 -53.04
N ILE A 150 -0.55 5.25 -53.59
CA ILE A 150 -1.13 6.38 -52.84
C ILE A 150 -2.12 5.88 -51.78
N GLU A 151 -2.95 4.90 -52.13
CA GLU A 151 -3.90 4.27 -51.21
C GLU A 151 -3.18 3.49 -50.09
N GLU A 152 -2.11 2.77 -50.40
CA GLU A 152 -1.28 2.06 -49.41
C GLU A 152 -0.58 3.04 -48.45
N GLU A 153 -0.04 4.15 -48.97
CA GLU A 153 0.55 5.22 -48.15
C GLU A 153 -0.50 5.84 -47.20
N TYR A 154 -1.71 6.10 -47.70
CA TYR A 154 -2.82 6.60 -46.88
C TYR A 154 -3.17 5.62 -45.76
N LEU A 155 -3.32 4.33 -46.04
CA LEU A 155 -3.64 3.31 -45.03
C LEU A 155 -2.55 3.17 -43.98
N ASN A 156 -1.29 3.24 -44.37
CA ASN A 156 -0.17 3.22 -43.43
C ASN A 156 -0.20 4.42 -42.48
N LEU A 157 -0.45 5.63 -43.03
CA LEU A 157 -0.60 6.83 -42.20
C LEU A 157 -1.85 6.75 -41.31
N GLU A 158 -2.99 6.29 -41.83
CA GLU A 158 -4.23 6.08 -41.06
C GLU A 158 -3.96 5.17 -39.85
N SER A 159 -3.29 4.03 -40.06
CA SER A 159 -2.88 3.10 -38.99
C SER A 159 -1.98 3.77 -37.94
N LYS A 160 -1.03 4.59 -38.40
CA LYS A 160 -0.14 5.34 -37.51
C LYS A 160 -0.88 6.36 -36.64
N PHE A 161 -1.85 7.08 -37.21
CA PHE A 161 -2.69 8.01 -36.46
C PHE A 161 -3.57 7.26 -35.44
N VAL A 162 -4.23 6.16 -35.84
CA VAL A 162 -5.07 5.35 -34.93
C VAL A 162 -4.26 4.80 -33.75
N SER A 163 -3.11 4.20 -34.03
CA SER A 163 -2.25 3.59 -33.00
C SER A 163 -1.70 4.66 -32.05
N THR A 164 -1.22 5.79 -32.57
CA THR A 164 -0.68 6.89 -31.75
C THR A 164 -1.75 7.46 -30.82
N PHE A 165 -2.95 7.77 -31.31
CA PHE A 165 -4.00 8.32 -30.45
C PHE A 165 -4.55 7.30 -29.44
N SER A 166 -4.50 5.99 -29.74
CA SER A 166 -4.78 4.95 -28.75
C SER A 166 -3.82 5.00 -27.56
N VAL A 167 -2.52 5.15 -27.84
CA VAL A 167 -1.48 5.30 -26.80
C VAL A 167 -1.65 6.59 -26.02
N VAL A 168 -1.85 7.72 -26.71
CA VAL A 168 -2.08 9.04 -26.09
C VAL A 168 -3.31 9.03 -25.20
N GLY A 169 -4.41 8.40 -25.64
CA GLY A 169 -5.62 8.24 -24.85
C GLY A 169 -5.37 7.42 -23.57
N SER A 170 -4.57 6.34 -23.67
CA SER A 170 -4.18 5.52 -22.52
C SER A 170 -3.28 6.28 -21.54
N MET A 171 -2.37 7.12 -22.03
CA MET A 171 -1.53 7.98 -21.19
C MET A 171 -2.34 9.06 -20.48
N LYS A 172 -3.29 9.68 -21.18
CA LYS A 172 -4.20 10.69 -20.62
C LYS A 172 -5.02 10.11 -19.48
N THR A 173 -5.55 8.89 -19.61
CA THR A 173 -6.32 8.26 -18.52
C THR A 173 -5.44 7.93 -17.31
N GLN A 174 -4.21 7.44 -17.50
CA GLN A 174 -3.29 7.17 -16.39
C GLN A 174 -2.91 8.47 -15.66
N ILE A 175 -2.58 9.54 -16.38
CA ILE A 175 -2.14 10.81 -15.77
C ILE A 175 -3.26 11.51 -14.99
N TYR A 176 -4.50 11.43 -15.47
CA TYR A 176 -5.65 12.10 -14.85
C TYR A 176 -6.54 11.15 -14.02
N SER A 177 -6.07 9.94 -13.69
CA SER A 177 -6.80 9.00 -12.87
C SER A 177 -6.92 9.50 -11.42
N PRO A 178 -8.13 9.51 -10.80
CA PRO A 178 -8.31 10.00 -9.43
C PRO A 178 -7.62 9.15 -8.34
N ASN A 179 -7.30 7.89 -8.66
CA ASN A 179 -6.87 6.90 -7.68
C ASN A 179 -5.34 6.77 -7.54
N GLU A 180 -4.57 7.36 -8.46
CA GLU A 180 -3.11 7.39 -8.35
C GLU A 180 -2.74 8.66 -7.59
N GLY A 181 -2.12 8.51 -6.43
CA GLY A 181 -1.84 9.60 -5.49
C GLY A 181 -1.20 10.83 -6.15
N THR A 182 -1.26 11.95 -5.43
CA THR A 182 -0.84 13.30 -5.84
C THR A 182 0.63 13.45 -6.28
N TYR A 183 1.38 12.36 -6.38
CA TYR A 183 2.78 12.28 -6.80
C TYR A 183 3.02 12.79 -8.22
N ARG A 184 1.99 12.74 -9.08
CA ARG A 184 2.08 13.31 -10.43
C ARG A 184 1.63 14.76 -10.39
N LYS A 185 2.62 15.66 -10.33
CA LYS A 185 2.37 17.10 -10.45
C LYS A 185 1.67 17.36 -11.79
N LYS A 186 0.50 18.00 -11.73
CA LYS A 186 -0.24 18.38 -12.94
C LYS A 186 0.51 19.52 -13.61
N ASP A 187 1.31 19.19 -14.63
CA ASP A 187 2.05 20.16 -15.42
C ASP A 187 1.12 20.80 -16.46
N GLU A 188 1.11 22.13 -16.51
CA GLU A 188 0.34 22.92 -17.48
C GLU A 188 0.83 22.65 -18.91
N LYS A 189 2.14 22.43 -19.10
CA LYS A 189 2.72 22.07 -20.40
C LYS A 189 2.22 20.71 -20.90
N LEU A 190 2.06 19.76 -19.98
CA LEU A 190 1.55 18.44 -20.31
C LEU A 190 0.10 18.50 -20.78
N LYS A 191 -0.70 19.36 -20.14
CA LYS A 191 -2.07 19.62 -20.56
C LYS A 191 -2.12 20.27 -21.96
N GLU A 192 -1.31 21.28 -22.20
CA GLU A 192 -1.19 21.93 -23.52
C GLU A 192 -0.84 20.93 -24.62
N LEU A 193 0.11 20.01 -24.37
CA LEU A 193 0.45 18.95 -25.33
C LEU A 193 -0.73 18.01 -25.63
N PHE A 194 -1.52 17.64 -24.61
CA PHE A 194 -2.72 16.84 -24.85
C PHE A 194 -3.77 17.60 -25.66
N ASP A 195 -3.93 18.90 -25.41
CA ASP A 195 -4.89 19.75 -26.13
C ASP A 195 -4.44 19.96 -27.60
N ASP A 196 -3.15 20.16 -27.84
CA ASP A 196 -2.56 20.21 -29.19
C ASP A 196 -2.75 18.92 -29.97
N LEU A 197 -2.52 17.76 -29.33
CA LEU A 197 -2.76 16.46 -29.96
C LEU A 197 -4.26 16.23 -30.22
N GLU A 198 -5.14 16.70 -29.33
CA GLU A 198 -6.59 16.64 -29.55
C GLU A 198 -6.99 17.51 -30.76
N SER A 199 -6.42 18.71 -30.91
CA SER A 199 -6.64 19.54 -32.09
C SER A 199 -6.19 18.84 -33.39
N ILE A 200 -5.01 18.20 -33.40
CA ILE A 200 -4.55 17.41 -34.56
C ILE A 200 -5.51 16.24 -34.84
N ARG A 201 -6.03 15.60 -33.78
CA ARG A 201 -7.01 14.52 -33.90
C ARG A 201 -8.32 15.00 -34.52
N GLU A 202 -8.85 16.12 -34.07
CA GLU A 202 -10.07 16.73 -34.61
C GLU A 202 -9.89 17.16 -36.06
N GLU A 203 -8.75 17.76 -36.41
CA GLU A 203 -8.40 18.09 -37.79
C GLU A 203 -8.34 16.83 -38.67
N PHE A 204 -7.79 15.73 -38.14
CA PHE A 204 -7.75 14.45 -38.84
C PHE A 204 -9.15 13.84 -39.01
N GLU A 205 -9.97 13.81 -37.95
CA GLU A 205 -11.32 13.25 -37.98
C GLU A 205 -12.29 14.07 -38.87
N SER A 206 -12.01 15.36 -39.07
CA SER A 206 -12.80 16.23 -39.95
C SER A 206 -12.53 16.00 -41.44
N MET A 207 -11.41 15.34 -41.79
CA MET A 207 -11.13 14.98 -43.18
C MET A 207 -12.02 13.82 -43.62
N GLU A 208 -12.71 13.99 -44.75
CA GLU A 208 -13.51 12.92 -45.32
C GLU A 208 -12.60 11.78 -45.78
N ARG A 209 -12.88 10.57 -45.30
CA ARG A 209 -12.12 9.37 -45.65
C ARG A 209 -12.32 9.05 -47.14
N PRO A 210 -11.25 9.00 -47.97
CA PRO A 210 -11.36 8.65 -49.39
C PRO A 210 -11.88 7.23 -49.59
N ILE A 211 -12.50 6.98 -50.76
CA ILE A 211 -12.89 5.63 -51.19
C ILE A 211 -11.63 4.92 -51.71
N LEU A 212 -11.22 3.86 -51.01
CA LEU A 212 -10.01 3.08 -51.34
C LEU A 212 -10.39 1.80 -52.10
N GLU A 213 -9.78 1.59 -53.27
CA GLU A 213 -9.99 0.39 -54.09
C GLU A 213 -9.29 -0.85 -53.48
N LEU A 214 -8.16 -0.64 -52.80
CA LEU A 214 -7.44 -1.69 -52.06
C LEU A 214 -8.25 -2.34 -50.93
N GLU A 215 -9.15 -1.59 -50.27
CA GLU A 215 -10.02 -2.10 -49.21
C GLU A 215 -11.32 -2.73 -49.77
N ASN A 216 -11.68 -2.39 -51.02
CA ASN A 216 -12.85 -2.88 -51.74
C ASN A 216 -12.44 -3.50 -53.10
N PRO A 217 -12.01 -4.77 -53.17
CA PRO A 217 -11.59 -5.40 -54.43
C PRO A 217 -12.70 -5.56 -55.48
N ILE A 218 -13.94 -5.15 -55.18
CA ILE A 218 -15.15 -5.45 -55.97
C ILE A 218 -15.97 -4.17 -56.17
N LEU A 219 -15.58 -3.33 -57.12
CA LEU A 219 -16.54 -2.42 -57.77
C LEU A 219 -16.21 -2.11 -59.25
N ASN A 220 -15.59 -3.06 -59.96
CA ASN A 220 -15.46 -2.99 -61.43
C ASN A 220 -16.51 -3.85 -62.16
N SER A 221 -17.69 -4.04 -61.57
CA SER A 221 -18.85 -4.60 -62.26
C SER A 221 -20.12 -3.84 -61.90
N HIS A 222 -20.66 -3.14 -62.88
CA HIS A 222 -21.88 -2.35 -62.88
C HIS A 222 -23.01 -2.87 -61.98
N SER A 223 -23.45 -2.06 -61.00
CA SER A 223 -24.88 -1.82 -60.66
C SER A 223 -25.03 -0.81 -59.50
N PRO A 224 -26.11 -0.01 -59.47
CA PRO A 224 -26.31 1.01 -58.44
C PRO A 224 -26.82 0.36 -57.15
N SER A 225 -26.03 0.42 -56.08
CA SER A 225 -26.53 0.08 -54.74
C SER A 225 -26.08 1.09 -53.71
N THR A 226 -27.01 1.40 -52.82
CA THR A 226 -27.05 2.44 -51.79
C THR A 226 -25.80 2.53 -50.89
N PRO A 227 -25.51 3.71 -50.30
CA PRO A 227 -24.29 3.93 -49.55
C PRO A 227 -24.35 3.18 -48.21
N LYS A 228 -23.78 1.98 -48.15
CA LYS A 228 -23.42 1.38 -46.86
C LYS A 228 -22.16 2.07 -46.36
N SER A 229 -22.35 2.97 -45.40
CA SER A 229 -21.28 3.61 -44.63
C SER A 229 -20.32 2.53 -44.09
N GLN A 230 -19.13 2.45 -44.67
CA GLN A 230 -18.08 1.55 -44.20
C GLN A 230 -17.58 2.06 -42.85
N LYS A 231 -17.53 1.16 -41.87
CA LYS A 231 -17.04 1.44 -40.52
C LYS A 231 -15.53 1.60 -40.57
N SER A 232 -15.10 2.85 -40.73
CA SER A 232 -13.73 3.29 -40.55
C SER A 232 -13.09 2.66 -39.30
N PRO A 233 -11.80 2.26 -39.32
CA PRO A 233 -11.08 1.81 -38.12
C PRO A 233 -11.25 2.76 -36.92
N TRP A 234 -11.42 4.04 -37.20
CA TRP A 234 -11.76 5.11 -36.26
C TRP A 234 -13.07 4.90 -35.50
N SER A 235 -14.11 4.39 -36.18
CA SER A 235 -15.39 4.07 -35.53
C SER A 235 -15.26 2.93 -34.51
N ARG A 236 -14.29 2.03 -34.71
CA ARG A 236 -13.94 0.95 -33.78
C ARG A 236 -13.19 1.50 -32.56
N LEU A 237 -12.27 2.44 -32.77
CA LEU A 237 -11.54 3.13 -31.68
C LEU A 237 -12.49 3.95 -30.77
N LYS A 238 -13.43 4.72 -31.33
CA LYS A 238 -14.45 5.45 -30.55
C LYS A 238 -15.28 4.50 -29.66
N SER A 239 -15.59 3.30 -30.15
CA SER A 239 -16.32 2.29 -29.36
C SER A 239 -15.48 1.67 -28.23
N SER A 240 -14.16 1.64 -28.39
CA SER A 240 -13.21 1.11 -27.39
C SER A 240 -12.89 2.14 -26.31
N LEU A 241 -12.77 3.42 -26.66
CA LEU A 241 -12.51 4.50 -25.70
C LEU A 241 -13.70 4.74 -24.75
N ASN A 242 -14.93 4.43 -25.21
CA ASN A 242 -16.15 4.53 -24.42
C ASN A 242 -16.43 3.28 -23.55
N LYS A 243 -15.70 2.18 -23.76
CA LYS A 243 -15.79 0.99 -22.90
C LYS A 243 -14.73 1.10 -21.81
N LYS A 244 -15.16 1.53 -20.62
CA LYS A 244 -14.41 1.37 -19.37
C LYS A 244 -14.31 -0.12 -19.03
N ASP A 245 -13.44 -0.85 -19.71
CA ASP A 245 -13.02 -2.16 -19.25
C ASP A 245 -11.82 -1.98 -18.31
N GLN A 246 -12.12 -1.97 -17.03
CA GLN A 246 -11.16 -2.16 -15.95
C GLN A 246 -10.56 -3.56 -16.07
N LYS A 247 -9.51 -3.73 -16.87
CA LYS A 247 -8.58 -4.85 -16.72
C LYS A 247 -7.32 -4.33 -16.05
N LYS A 248 -7.28 -4.54 -14.73
CA LYS A 248 -6.12 -4.42 -13.86
C LYS A 248 -4.98 -5.25 -14.46
N LEU A 249 -4.07 -4.60 -15.17
CA LEU A 249 -2.80 -5.18 -15.58
C LEU A 249 -1.95 -5.30 -14.32
N LYS A 250 -1.97 -6.48 -13.73
CA LYS A 250 -1.09 -6.89 -12.63
C LYS A 250 0.29 -7.05 -13.27
N PHE A 251 1.16 -6.06 -13.07
CA PHE A 251 2.57 -6.18 -13.40
C PHE A 251 3.20 -6.94 -12.22
N GLU A 252 3.35 -8.25 -12.35
CA GLU A 252 4.17 -9.04 -11.45
C GLU A 252 5.62 -8.77 -11.84
N LEU A 253 6.26 -7.88 -11.09
CA LEU A 253 7.71 -7.79 -11.06
C LEU A 253 8.18 -8.96 -10.21
N GLU A 254 8.86 -9.91 -10.84
CA GLU A 254 9.61 -10.98 -10.19
C GLU A 254 10.50 -10.35 -9.11
N GLN A 255 10.16 -10.65 -7.86
CA GLN A 255 11.00 -10.41 -6.71
C GLN A 255 11.41 -11.80 -6.23
N ASP A 256 12.50 -12.30 -6.82
CA ASP A 256 13.27 -13.41 -6.28
C ASP A 256 13.94 -12.94 -4.99
N GLU A 257 13.26 -13.10 -3.86
CA GLU A 257 13.90 -13.17 -2.54
C GLU A 257 13.18 -14.25 -1.71
N ASP A 258 13.89 -15.37 -1.57
CA ASP A 258 13.86 -16.36 -0.50
C ASP A 258 12.52 -17.05 -0.16
N GLU A 259 12.35 -18.18 -0.83
CA GLU A 259 11.57 -19.34 -0.40
C GLU A 259 12.20 -19.95 0.87
N GLU A 260 11.72 -19.58 2.06
CA GLU A 260 11.80 -20.46 3.23
C GLU A 260 10.69 -20.16 4.26
N SER A 261 10.05 -21.23 4.74
CA SER A 261 9.10 -21.29 5.87
C SER A 261 7.63 -20.88 5.61
N LEU A 262 6.92 -21.70 4.84
CA LEU A 262 5.50 -21.96 5.08
C LEU A 262 5.33 -22.70 6.43
N ASP A 263 4.19 -22.49 7.07
CA ASP A 263 3.66 -23.15 8.29
C ASP A 263 3.93 -22.42 9.62
N TYR A 264 3.18 -21.34 9.87
CA TYR A 264 2.54 -21.18 11.17
C TYR A 264 1.04 -20.95 10.98
N GLU A 265 0.35 -22.05 11.24
CA GLU A 265 -1.05 -22.23 11.57
C GLU A 265 -1.52 -21.11 12.52
N THR A 266 -2.74 -20.61 12.27
CA THR A 266 -3.49 -19.72 13.18
C THR A 266 -3.71 -20.42 14.51
N ASP A 267 -2.70 -20.41 15.38
CA ASP A 267 -2.88 -20.74 16.79
C ASP A 267 -3.67 -19.59 17.43
N GLU A 268 -4.79 -19.99 18.02
CA GLU A 268 -5.65 -19.22 18.89
C GLU A 268 -4.87 -18.19 19.70
N ILE A 269 -5.36 -16.95 19.67
CA ILE A 269 -5.03 -15.93 20.65
C ILE A 269 -5.38 -16.52 22.02
N VAL A 270 -4.37 -17.05 22.72
CA VAL A 270 -4.49 -17.46 24.12
C VAL A 270 -4.67 -16.18 24.93
N GLU A 271 -5.92 -15.92 25.29
CA GLU A 271 -6.32 -14.91 26.24
C GLU A 271 -5.61 -15.20 27.57
N TRP A 272 -4.65 -14.35 27.95
CA TRP A 272 -3.91 -14.48 29.20
C TRP A 272 -4.84 -14.21 30.38
N GLU A 273 -5.44 -15.25 30.94
CA GLU A 273 -6.13 -15.18 32.23
C GLU A 273 -5.11 -15.04 33.38
N TYR A 274 -4.83 -13.81 33.77
CA TYR A 274 -4.17 -13.47 35.03
C TYR A 274 -5.22 -13.50 36.15
N ASP A 275 -5.45 -14.66 36.77
CA ASP A 275 -6.14 -14.77 38.08
C ASP A 275 -5.99 -16.21 38.65
N ALA A 276 -4.78 -16.61 39.01
CA ALA A 276 -4.54 -17.92 39.63
C ALA A 276 -3.47 -17.90 40.74
N PHE A 277 -3.48 -16.91 41.63
CA PHE A 277 -2.76 -17.02 42.91
C PHE A 277 -3.50 -16.31 44.05
N GLU A 278 -4.73 -16.76 44.35
CA GLU A 278 -5.37 -16.37 45.61
C GLU A 278 -6.39 -17.41 46.08
N LYS A 279 -6.03 -18.70 46.12
CA LYS A 279 -6.93 -19.73 46.65
C LYS A 279 -6.26 -20.98 47.20
N ASP A 280 -5.16 -20.82 47.92
CA ASP A 280 -4.69 -21.87 48.82
C ASP A 280 -4.06 -21.24 50.05
N LEU A 281 -4.87 -20.99 51.08
CA LEU A 281 -4.47 -20.87 52.48
C LEU A 281 -5.73 -20.69 53.34
N LYS A 282 -6.43 -21.80 53.64
CA LYS A 282 -7.11 -21.93 54.93
C LYS A 282 -6.87 -23.33 55.52
N PRO A 283 -6.42 -23.40 56.79
CA PRO A 283 -6.12 -24.66 57.46
C PRO A 283 -7.42 -25.36 57.88
N THR A 284 -7.44 -26.68 57.71
CA THR A 284 -8.39 -27.58 58.36
C THR A 284 -8.15 -27.56 59.88
N ASN A 285 -9.17 -27.12 60.62
CA ASN A 285 -9.40 -27.46 62.04
C ASN A 285 -10.66 -28.33 62.09
#